data_AF-A0A3M2A632-F1
#
_entry.id   AF-A0A3M2A632-F1
#
_cell.length_a   1.000
_cell.length_b   1.000
_cell.length_c   1.000
_cell.angle_alpha   90.00
_cell.angle_beta   90.00
_cell.angle_gamma   90.00
#
_symmetry.space_group_name_H-M   'P 1'
#
loop_
_entity.id
_entity.type
_entity.pdbx_description
1 polymer ?
#
loop_
_entity_poly.entity_id
_entity_poly.type
_entity_poly.pdbx_seq_one_letter_code
_entity_poly.pdbx_strand_id
1 'polypeptide(L)'
;MDNSSLLCCPRCHGALRAGTCTQCQTRYEETLGILDLRWPRPKPMSQTEKTLLFKLIDNYHKVGFSELVAMRFQNSQLPADIRQEYEEYAQNPILRSQKMLDMFRERFMERFSLPESGVALDIGCGVGASSFLLASQFDQVVGIDVDLISLILARKFLE
;
A
#
# COMPACT_ATOMS: atom_id res chain seq x y z
N MET A 1 13.31 -7.66 -12.37
CA MET A 1 14.36 -8.02 -11.38
C MET A 1 13.71 -8.92 -10.33
N ASP A 2 14.45 -9.84 -9.73
CA ASP A 2 13.90 -10.72 -8.68
C ASP A 2 13.74 -9.92 -7.38
N ASN A 3 12.50 -9.70 -6.94
CA ASN A 3 12.18 -8.99 -5.69
C ASN A 3 12.69 -9.71 -4.43
N SER A 4 13.22 -10.94 -4.57
CA SER A 4 13.70 -11.77 -3.46
C SER A 4 14.83 -11.15 -2.64
N SER A 5 15.56 -10.16 -3.18
CA SER A 5 16.66 -9.49 -2.46
C SER A 5 16.21 -8.32 -1.58
N LEU A 6 14.97 -7.82 -1.72
CA LEU A 6 14.50 -6.61 -1.01
C LEU A 6 13.65 -6.94 0.23
N LEU A 7 13.13 -8.17 0.33
CA LEU A 7 12.24 -8.56 1.41
C LEU A 7 12.91 -9.58 2.34
N CYS A 8 12.81 -9.33 3.64
CA CYS A 8 13.27 -10.25 4.68
C CYS A 8 12.09 -10.82 5.47
N CYS A 9 12.29 -11.98 6.10
CA CYS A 9 11.30 -12.64 6.92
C CYS A 9 11.10 -11.91 8.25
N PRO A 10 9.90 -11.40 8.55
CA PRO A 10 9.58 -10.75 9.83
C PRO A 10 9.87 -11.59 11.09
N ARG A 11 9.91 -12.92 10.97
CA ARG A 11 10.13 -13.84 12.10
C ARG A 11 11.60 -14.05 12.44
N CYS A 12 12.46 -14.18 11.42
CA CYS A 12 13.85 -14.61 11.60
C CYS A 12 14.87 -13.81 10.76
N HIS A 13 14.40 -12.81 10.03
CA HIS A 13 15.16 -11.95 9.10
C HIS A 13 15.84 -12.66 7.93
N GLY A 14 15.65 -13.97 7.74
CA GLY A 14 16.10 -14.69 6.55
C GLY A 14 15.41 -14.24 5.26
N ALA A 15 16.06 -14.46 4.11
CA ALA A 15 15.54 -14.05 2.81
C ALA A 15 14.18 -14.68 2.47
N LEU A 16 13.34 -13.95 1.72
CA LEU A 16 12.06 -14.43 1.23
C LEU A 16 12.12 -14.78 -0.26
N ARG A 17 11.62 -15.95 -0.63
CA ARG A 17 11.43 -16.37 -2.02
C ARG A 17 9.99 -16.80 -2.23
N ALA A 18 9.28 -16.14 -3.14
CA ALA A 18 7.86 -16.38 -3.42
C ALA A 18 7.01 -16.48 -2.13
N GLY A 19 7.17 -15.51 -1.21
CA GLY A 19 6.44 -15.46 0.05
C GLY A 19 6.86 -16.48 1.11
N THR A 20 7.91 -17.28 0.88
CA THR A 20 8.39 -18.28 1.85
C THR A 20 9.80 -17.94 2.32
N CYS A 21 10.03 -17.98 3.63
CA CYS A 21 11.37 -17.77 4.19
C CYS A 21 12.25 -18.98 3.93
N THR A 22 13.43 -18.76 3.35
CA THR A 22 14.40 -19.82 3.05
C THR A 22 15.06 -20.41 4.30
N GLN A 23 15.04 -19.69 5.42
CA GLN A 23 15.67 -20.12 6.68
C GLN A 23 14.69 -20.84 7.61
N CYS A 24 13.58 -20.18 7.98
CA CYS A 24 12.63 -20.74 8.96
C CYS A 24 11.38 -21.39 8.34
N GLN A 25 11.31 -21.44 6.99
CA GLN A 25 10.20 -22.04 6.22
C GLN A 25 8.81 -21.44 6.52
N THR A 26 8.76 -20.29 7.19
CA THR A 26 7.49 -19.58 7.42
C THR A 26 6.96 -19.07 6.08
N ARG A 27 5.69 -19.40 5.78
CA ARG A 27 4.97 -18.95 4.60
C ARG A 27 4.07 -17.77 4.93
N TYR A 28 4.16 -16.74 4.10
CA TYR A 28 3.33 -15.54 4.15
C TYR A 28 2.21 -15.64 3.12
N GLU A 29 1.04 -15.12 3.46
CA GLU A 29 -0.13 -15.18 2.58
C GLU A 29 -0.06 -14.05 1.58
N GLU A 30 -0.59 -14.27 0.38
CA GLU A 30 -0.64 -13.28 -0.68
C GLU A 30 -2.10 -13.03 -1.08
N THR A 31 -2.49 -11.77 -1.16
CA THR A 31 -3.81 -11.35 -1.64
C THR A 31 -3.60 -10.40 -2.81
N LEU A 32 -4.05 -10.78 -4.01
CA LEU A 32 -3.86 -9.99 -5.22
C LEU A 32 -2.39 -9.54 -5.36
N GLY A 33 -1.40 -10.44 -5.26
CA GLY A 33 0.02 -10.06 -5.35
C GLY A 33 0.58 -9.19 -4.21
N ILE A 34 -0.19 -8.95 -3.14
CA ILE A 34 0.24 -8.22 -1.94
C ILE A 34 0.59 -9.24 -0.87
N LEU A 35 1.83 -9.23 -0.40
CA LEU A 35 2.33 -10.17 0.61
C LEU A 35 2.03 -9.65 2.03
N ASP A 36 1.32 -10.44 2.85
CA ASP A 36 1.05 -10.13 4.25
C ASP A 36 2.23 -10.55 5.13
N LEU A 37 3.12 -9.59 5.41
CA LEU A 37 4.33 -9.74 6.22
C LEU A 37 4.12 -9.44 7.71
N ARG A 38 2.89 -9.40 8.23
CA ARG A 38 2.68 -9.11 9.65
C ARG A 38 3.12 -10.29 10.53
N TRP A 39 3.96 -10.02 11.53
CA TRP A 39 4.44 -11.02 12.49
C TRP A 39 4.65 -10.43 13.90
N PRO A 40 4.22 -11.11 15.00
CA PRO A 40 3.33 -12.28 15.00
C PRO A 40 2.05 -12.02 14.22
N ARG A 41 1.40 -13.09 13.72
CA ARG A 41 0.17 -12.93 12.94
C ARG A 41 -0.84 -12.12 13.76
N PRO A 42 -1.45 -11.07 13.16
CA PRO A 42 -2.36 -10.21 13.90
C PRO A 42 -3.61 -10.98 14.32
N LYS A 43 -4.38 -10.40 15.23
CA LYS A 43 -5.70 -10.93 15.59
C LYS A 43 -6.57 -11.04 14.33
N PRO A 44 -7.49 -12.02 14.27
CA PRO A 44 -8.42 -12.13 13.15
C PRO A 44 -9.19 -10.82 12.95
N MET A 45 -9.32 -10.39 11.69
CA MET A 45 -10.17 -9.26 11.31
C MET A 45 -11.60 -9.45 11.84
N SER A 46 -12.25 -8.34 12.18
CA SER A 46 -13.67 -8.31 12.53
C SER A 46 -14.52 -8.80 11.36
N GLN A 47 -15.77 -9.20 11.64
CA GLN A 47 -16.68 -9.67 10.59
C GLN A 47 -16.95 -8.58 9.54
N THR A 48 -17.07 -7.32 9.97
CA THR A 48 -17.28 -6.17 9.09
C THR A 48 -16.10 -5.97 8.14
N GLU A 49 -14.86 -6.02 8.67
CA GLU A 49 -13.64 -5.91 7.86
C GLU A 49 -13.51 -7.07 6.87
N LYS A 50 -13.80 -8.30 7.29
CA LYS A 50 -13.78 -9.48 6.41
C LYS A 50 -14.78 -9.34 5.26
N THR A 51 -16.02 -8.94 5.55
CA THR A 51 -17.04 -8.74 4.53
C THR A 51 -16.62 -7.67 3.52
N LEU A 52 -16.04 -6.56 3.97
CA LEU A 52 -15.53 -5.51 3.09
C LEU A 52 -14.36 -6.04 2.24
N LEU A 53 -13.39 -6.73 2.85
CA LEU A 53 -12.25 -7.31 2.16
C LEU A 53 -12.70 -8.24 1.03
N PHE A 54 -13.59 -9.20 1.30
CA PHE A 54 -14.10 -10.10 0.28
C PHE A 54 -14.84 -9.36 -0.82
N LYS A 55 -15.68 -8.38 -0.46
CA LYS A 55 -16.38 -7.54 -1.45
C LYS A 55 -15.38 -6.82 -2.37
N LEU A 56 -14.29 -6.28 -1.84
CA LEU A 56 -13.26 -5.61 -2.65
C LEU A 56 -12.55 -6.60 -3.57
N ILE A 57 -12.14 -7.77 -3.06
CA ILE A 57 -11.48 -8.81 -3.86
C ILE A 57 -12.39 -9.29 -4.99
N ASP A 58 -13.66 -9.58 -4.70
CA ASP A 58 -14.64 -10.09 -5.67
C ASP A 58 -14.95 -9.09 -6.80
N ASN A 59 -14.75 -7.79 -6.55
CA ASN A 59 -15.00 -6.72 -7.51
C ASN A 59 -13.73 -6.14 -8.11
N TYR A 60 -12.54 -6.54 -7.64
CA TYR A 60 -11.26 -5.92 -7.99
C TYR A 60 -11.02 -5.83 -9.51
N HIS A 61 -11.33 -6.90 -10.24
CA HIS A 61 -11.19 -6.96 -11.70
C HIS A 61 -12.43 -6.49 -12.48
N LYS A 62 -13.53 -6.15 -11.79
CA LYS A 62 -14.83 -5.83 -12.40
C LYS A 62 -15.11 -4.34 -12.47
N VAL A 63 -14.52 -3.55 -11.57
CA VAL A 63 -14.79 -2.12 -11.44
C VAL A 63 -13.50 -1.30 -11.40
N GLY A 64 -13.61 0.01 -11.57
CA GLY A 64 -12.49 0.94 -11.48
C GLY A 64 -12.09 1.27 -10.03
N PHE A 65 -11.02 2.06 -9.91
CA PHE A 65 -10.52 2.52 -8.61
C PHE A 65 -11.58 3.30 -7.82
N SER A 66 -12.26 4.25 -8.46
CA SER A 66 -13.27 5.10 -7.82
C SER A 66 -14.43 4.29 -7.24
N GLU A 67 -14.86 3.23 -7.91
CA GLU A 67 -15.90 2.33 -7.43
C GLU A 67 -15.44 1.50 -6.22
N LEU A 68 -14.19 1.01 -6.21
CA LEU A 68 -13.65 0.30 -5.04
C LEU A 68 -13.52 1.23 -3.83
N VAL A 69 -13.09 2.48 -4.05
CA VAL A 69 -13.06 3.51 -3.02
C VAL A 69 -14.47 3.74 -2.45
N ALA A 70 -15.47 3.90 -3.31
CA ALA A 70 -16.86 4.03 -2.86
C ALA A 70 -17.32 2.82 -2.03
N MET A 71 -16.94 1.59 -2.41
CA MET A 71 -17.27 0.38 -1.65
C MET A 71 -16.69 0.38 -0.23
N ARG A 72 -15.47 0.94 -0.02
CA ARG A 72 -14.86 1.09 1.31
C ARG A 72 -15.73 1.96 2.23
N PHE A 73 -16.34 3.01 1.69
CA PHE A 73 -17.12 3.98 2.47
C PHE A 73 -18.61 3.62 2.62
N GLN A 74 -19.17 2.81 1.72
CA GLN A 74 -20.58 2.39 1.75
C GLN A 74 -21.01 1.77 3.09
N ASN A 75 -20.13 1.05 3.77
CA ASN A 75 -20.42 0.39 5.06
C ASN A 75 -19.93 1.17 6.28
N SER A 76 -19.37 2.36 6.08
CA SER A 76 -18.90 3.17 7.18
C SER A 76 -20.10 3.85 7.87
N GLN A 77 -20.19 3.75 9.20
CA GLN A 77 -21.14 4.52 10.00
C GLN A 77 -20.72 6.00 10.13
N LEU A 78 -19.88 6.47 9.19
CA LEU A 78 -19.35 7.82 9.25
C LEU A 78 -20.48 8.83 8.99
N PRO A 79 -20.54 9.91 9.80
CA PRO A 79 -21.35 11.08 9.52
C PRO A 79 -21.18 11.59 8.08
N ALA A 80 -22.22 12.19 7.52
CA ALA A 80 -22.27 12.57 6.10
C ALA A 80 -21.19 13.60 5.72
N ASP A 81 -20.89 14.54 6.62
CA ASP A 81 -19.79 15.51 6.52
C ASP A 81 -18.43 14.82 6.45
N ILE A 82 -18.17 13.84 7.33
CA ILE A 82 -16.93 13.07 7.31
C ILE A 82 -16.81 12.24 6.02
N ARG A 83 -17.92 11.66 5.55
CA ARG A 83 -17.94 10.92 4.28
C ARG A 83 -17.59 11.81 3.10
N GLN A 84 -18.14 13.03 3.05
CA GLN A 84 -17.82 14.01 2.02
C GLN A 84 -16.34 14.40 2.08
N GLU A 85 -15.78 14.66 3.26
CA GLU A 85 -14.35 14.93 3.41
C GLU A 85 -13.49 13.75 2.90
N TYR A 86 -13.90 12.51 3.13
CA TYR A 86 -13.20 11.33 2.61
C TYR A 86 -13.32 11.17 1.10
N GLU A 87 -14.47 11.48 0.52
CA GLU A 87 -14.66 11.49 -0.93
C GLU A 87 -13.79 12.57 -1.57
N GLU A 88 -13.75 13.78 -1.01
CA GLU A 88 -12.86 14.86 -1.42
C GLU A 88 -11.37 14.49 -1.21
N TYR A 89 -11.04 13.82 -0.11
CA TYR A 89 -9.71 13.27 0.18
C TYR A 89 -9.28 12.26 -0.89
N ALA A 90 -10.20 11.41 -1.34
CA ALA A 90 -9.98 10.42 -2.39
C ALA A 90 -10.00 11.01 -3.81
N GLN A 91 -10.53 12.22 -4.00
CA GLN A 91 -10.59 12.89 -5.31
C GLN A 91 -9.26 13.54 -5.71
N ASN A 92 -8.36 13.86 -4.76
CA ASN A 92 -7.07 14.48 -5.09
C ASN A 92 -5.86 13.93 -4.31
N PRO A 93 -5.69 12.60 -4.23
CA PRO A 93 -4.59 12.01 -3.48
C PRO A 93 -3.23 12.34 -4.11
N ILE A 94 -3.15 12.45 -5.45
CA ILE A 94 -1.94 12.84 -6.18
C ILE A 94 -1.49 14.25 -5.77
N LEU A 95 -2.38 15.25 -5.85
CA LEU A 95 -2.01 16.64 -5.59
C LEU A 95 -1.46 16.83 -4.16
N ARG A 96 -2.06 16.14 -3.19
CA ARG A 96 -1.60 16.17 -1.80
C ARG A 96 -0.25 15.48 -1.62
N SER A 97 -0.11 14.28 -2.17
CA SER A 97 1.15 13.54 -2.12
C SER A 97 2.27 14.31 -2.81
N GLN A 98 1.97 15.02 -3.89
CA GLN A 98 2.93 15.88 -4.59
C GLN A 98 3.46 16.99 -3.67
N LYS A 99 2.56 17.75 -3.01
CA LYS A 99 2.97 18.80 -2.07
C LYS A 99 3.86 18.27 -0.94
N MET A 100 3.53 17.09 -0.40
CA MET A 100 4.31 16.48 0.66
C MET A 100 5.69 16.02 0.17
N LEU A 101 5.74 15.39 -1.01
CA LEU A 101 6.99 14.94 -1.63
C LEU A 101 7.88 16.12 -2.00
N ASP A 102 7.32 17.20 -2.55
CA ASP A 102 8.06 18.42 -2.89
C ASP A 102 8.72 19.02 -1.64
N MET A 103 7.93 19.18 -0.57
CA MET A 103 8.45 19.66 0.72
C MET A 103 9.56 18.75 1.26
N PHE A 104 9.36 17.42 1.25
CA PHE A 104 10.37 16.48 1.73
C PHE A 104 11.65 16.56 0.90
N ARG A 105 11.51 16.63 -0.43
CA ARG A 105 12.61 16.71 -1.38
C ARG A 105 13.43 17.98 -1.18
N GLU A 106 12.77 19.13 -1.06
CA GLU A 106 13.43 20.41 -0.79
C GLU A 106 14.29 20.32 0.49
N ARG A 107 13.73 19.79 1.58
CA ARG A 107 14.44 19.64 2.86
C ARG A 107 15.57 18.61 2.80
N PHE A 108 15.39 17.52 2.07
CA PHE A 108 16.41 16.50 1.89
C PHE A 108 17.61 17.06 1.12
N MET A 109 17.35 17.82 0.05
CA MET A 109 18.37 18.42 -0.80
C MET A 109 19.19 19.52 -0.12
N GLU A 110 18.74 20.07 1.01
CA GLU A 110 19.56 20.96 1.85
C GLU A 110 20.82 20.28 2.41
N ARG A 111 20.82 18.94 2.54
CA ARG A 111 21.87 18.17 3.23
C ARG A 111 22.42 17.01 2.41
N PHE A 112 21.66 16.50 1.44
CA PHE A 112 21.99 15.29 0.71
C PHE A 112 21.70 15.46 -0.79
N SER A 113 22.46 14.79 -1.65
CA SER A 113 22.11 14.69 -3.07
C SER A 113 21.07 13.60 -3.28
N LEU A 114 20.09 13.83 -4.15
CA LEU A 114 19.20 12.77 -4.58
C LEU A 114 19.95 11.78 -5.48
N PRO A 115 19.73 10.46 -5.31
CA PRO A 115 20.27 9.48 -6.23
C PRO A 115 19.58 9.60 -7.60
N GLU A 116 20.33 9.35 -8.67
CA GLU A 116 19.81 9.34 -10.05
C GLU A 116 18.99 8.08 -10.36
N SER A 117 19.20 7.01 -9.58
CA SER A 117 18.59 5.70 -9.73
C SER A 117 18.58 4.98 -8.37
N GLY A 118 17.66 4.04 -8.15
CA GLY A 118 17.60 3.29 -6.90
C GLY A 118 16.22 2.78 -6.53
N VAL A 119 16.10 2.33 -5.27
CA VAL A 119 14.86 1.81 -4.69
C VAL A 119 14.31 2.82 -3.68
N ALA A 120 13.05 3.21 -3.84
CA ALA A 120 12.32 3.98 -2.85
C ALA A 120 11.45 3.08 -1.97
N LEU A 121 11.38 3.40 -0.68
CA LEU A 121 10.49 2.77 0.28
C LEU A 121 9.45 3.81 0.73
N ASP A 122 8.18 3.53 0.50
CA ASP A 122 7.05 4.37 0.89
C ASP A 122 6.34 3.74 2.10
N ILE A 123 6.63 4.27 3.29
CA ILE A 123 6.12 3.74 4.57
C ILE A 123 4.78 4.39 4.89
N GLY A 124 3.74 3.57 5.06
CA GLY A 124 2.38 4.08 5.19
C GLY A 124 1.87 4.58 3.85
N CYS A 125 2.10 3.81 2.79
CA CYS A 125 1.79 4.22 1.42
C CYS A 125 0.28 4.43 1.19
N GLY A 126 -0.58 3.94 2.09
CA GLY A 126 -2.03 4.10 2.01
C GLY A 126 -2.57 3.56 0.69
N VAL A 127 -3.23 4.42 -0.08
CA VAL A 127 -3.78 4.11 -1.42
C VAL A 127 -2.76 4.29 -2.56
N GLY A 128 -1.46 4.43 -2.26
CA GLY A 128 -0.39 4.38 -3.24
C GLY A 128 -0.10 5.67 -4.01
N ALA A 129 -0.67 6.81 -3.61
CA ALA A 129 -0.52 8.07 -4.36
C ALA A 129 0.91 8.64 -4.35
N SER A 130 1.60 8.57 -3.21
CA SER A 130 3.04 8.90 -3.13
C SER A 130 3.87 7.88 -3.89
N SER A 131 3.54 6.59 -3.77
CA SER A 131 4.23 5.52 -4.51
C SER A 131 4.18 5.72 -6.03
N PHE A 132 3.03 6.15 -6.56
CA PHE A 132 2.86 6.51 -7.98
C PHE A 132 3.82 7.63 -8.40
N LEU A 133 3.92 8.68 -7.59
CA LEU A 133 4.80 9.82 -7.88
C LEU A 133 6.28 9.42 -7.80
N LEU A 134 6.65 8.62 -6.80
CA LEU A 134 8.01 8.09 -6.64
C LEU A 134 8.42 7.20 -7.81
N ALA A 135 7.48 6.47 -8.43
CA ALA A 135 7.77 5.60 -9.56
C ALA A 135 8.28 6.34 -10.81
N SER A 136 8.08 7.68 -10.88
CA SER A 136 8.66 8.50 -11.95
C SER A 136 10.15 8.83 -11.76
N GLN A 137 10.71 8.58 -10.57
CA GLN A 137 12.05 9.01 -10.17
C GLN A 137 12.97 7.84 -9.78
N PHE A 138 12.39 6.71 -9.35
CA PHE A 138 13.13 5.56 -8.85
C PHE A 138 12.88 4.33 -9.73
N ASP A 139 13.89 3.49 -9.90
CA ASP A 139 13.78 2.26 -10.70
C ASP A 139 12.78 1.27 -10.09
N GLN A 140 12.62 1.34 -8.77
CA GLN A 140 11.71 0.50 -8.03
C GLN A 140 11.13 1.25 -6.83
N VAL A 141 9.84 1.05 -6.59
CA VAL A 141 9.16 1.56 -5.39
C VAL A 141 8.55 0.39 -4.64
N VAL A 142 8.83 0.32 -3.35
CA VAL A 142 8.19 -0.62 -2.42
C VAL A 142 7.27 0.18 -1.52
N GLY A 143 5.96 0.02 -1.71
CA GLY A 143 4.96 0.56 -0.79
C GLY A 143 4.64 -0.44 0.31
N ILE A 144 4.66 0.01 1.57
CA ILE A 144 4.22 -0.80 2.71
C ILE A 144 3.13 -0.07 3.49
N ASP A 145 2.15 -0.84 3.94
CA ASP A 145 1.11 -0.37 4.85
C ASP A 145 0.66 -1.53 5.74
N VAL A 146 0.10 -1.21 6.90
CA VAL A 146 -0.48 -2.19 7.83
C VAL A 146 -1.92 -2.54 7.47
N ASP A 147 -2.60 -1.68 6.69
CA ASP A 147 -3.98 -1.85 6.25
C ASP A 147 -4.07 -2.50 4.86
N LEU A 148 -4.40 -3.79 4.83
CA LEU A 148 -4.58 -4.56 3.59
C LEU A 148 -5.66 -3.96 2.68
N ILE A 149 -6.73 -3.35 3.23
CA ILE A 149 -7.78 -2.73 2.41
C ILE A 149 -7.19 -1.54 1.63
N SER A 150 -6.39 -0.70 2.29
CA SER A 150 -5.67 0.39 1.62
C SER A 150 -4.69 -0.13 0.57
N LEU A 151 -3.96 -1.22 0.84
CA LEU A 151 -3.05 -1.83 -0.15
C LEU A 151 -3.77 -2.40 -1.36
N ILE A 152 -4.97 -2.96 -1.21
CA ILE A 152 -5.79 -3.40 -2.35
C ILE A 152 -6.17 -2.20 -3.22
N LEU A 153 -6.60 -1.10 -2.59
CA LEU A 153 -6.88 0.14 -3.33
C LEU A 153 -5.63 0.72 -3.98
N ALA A 154 -4.47 0.66 -3.31
CA ALA A 154 -3.19 1.09 -3.87
C ALA A 154 -2.83 0.28 -5.11
N ARG A 155 -2.96 -1.05 -5.03
CA ARG A 155 -2.72 -1.90 -6.19
C ARG A 155 -3.62 -1.51 -7.36
N LYS A 156 -4.91 -1.28 -7.11
CA LYS A 156 -5.86 -0.85 -8.14
C LYS A 156 -5.51 0.52 -8.73
N PHE A 157 -5.06 1.44 -7.89
CA PHE A 157 -4.68 2.80 -8.28
C PHE A 157 -3.46 2.82 -9.20
N LEU A 158 -2.56 1.85 -9.05
CA LEU A 158 -1.31 1.73 -9.80
C LEU A 158 -1.42 0.87 -11.08
N GLU A 159 -2.61 0.34 -11.41
CA GLU A 159 -2.89 -0.34 -12.69
C GLU A 159 -2.99 0.64 -13.85
#